data_AF-A0A966BAD1-F1
#
_entry.id   AF-A0A966BAD1-F1
#
_cell.length_a   1.000
_cell.length_b   1.000
_cell.length_c   1.000
_cell.angle_alpha   90.00
_cell.angle_beta   90.00
_cell.angle_gamma   90.00
#
_symmetry.space_group_name_H-M   'P 1'
#
loop_
_entity.id
_entity.type
_entity.pdbx_description
1 polymer ?
#
loop_
_entity_poly.entity_id
_entity_poly.type
_entity_poly.pdbx_seq_one_letter_code
_entity_poly.pdbx_strand_id
1 'polypeptide(L)'
;MPARRGLIPAMMIIAMVMSTFSLFAMAVLASAMIDDLEISRATLGLVGALNTGLGALTAPATGRLADVIGPRRAVLGTMAFGTVGMLVMGVASNIWLVALALLIAGIAQGWGNPACNA
;
A
#
# COMPACT_ATOMS: atom_id res chain seq x y z
N MET A 1 -21.84 -3.56 25.31
CA MET A 1 -20.54 -3.88 24.68
C MET A 1 -20.58 -4.61 23.31
N PRO A 2 -21.63 -4.56 22.46
CA PRO A 2 -21.58 -5.15 21.11
C PRO A 2 -20.90 -4.24 20.06
N ALA A 3 -20.98 -2.91 20.18
CA ALA A 3 -20.37 -1.98 19.23
C ALA A 3 -18.84 -2.15 19.07
N ARG A 4 -18.12 -2.47 20.16
CA ARG A 4 -16.67 -2.74 20.10
C ARG A 4 -16.30 -4.02 19.34
N ARG A 5 -17.23 -4.99 19.23
CA ARG A 5 -16.97 -6.26 18.53
C ARG A 5 -16.98 -6.10 17.01
N GLY A 6 -17.77 -5.16 16.48
CA GLY A 6 -17.79 -4.85 15.04
C GLY A 6 -16.66 -3.91 14.60
N LEU A 7 -16.14 -3.07 15.50
CA LEU A 7 -15.10 -2.09 15.16
C LEU A 7 -13.76 -2.74 14.80
N ILE A 8 -13.36 -3.80 15.50
CA ILE A 8 -12.09 -4.50 15.23
C ILE A 8 -12.05 -5.08 13.80
N PRO A 9 -13.00 -5.92 13.37
CA PRO A 9 -13.00 -6.44 12.00
C PRO A 9 -13.15 -5.32 10.96
N ALA A 10 -13.93 -4.26 11.24
CA ALA A 10 -14.00 -3.10 10.36
C ALA A 10 -12.62 -2.43 10.18
N MET A 11 -11.86 -2.26 11.26
CA MET A 11 -10.50 -1.71 11.17
C MET A 11 -9.55 -2.62 10.38
N MET A 12 -9.65 -3.94 10.52
CA MET A 12 -8.83 -4.88 9.73
C MET A 12 -9.18 -4.85 8.25
N ILE A 13 -10.46 -4.73 7.90
CA ILE A 13 -10.92 -4.55 6.51
C ILE A 13 -10.35 -3.25 5.95
N ILE A 14 -10.46 -2.14 6.70
CA ILE A 14 -9.92 -0.85 6.27
C ILE A 14 -8.40 -0.96 6.06
N ALA A 15 -7.67 -1.60 6.99
CA ALA A 15 -6.23 -1.79 6.87
C ALA A 15 -5.85 -2.60 5.62
N MET A 16 -6.64 -3.63 5.28
CA MET A 16 -6.47 -4.42 4.07
C MET A 16 -6.76 -3.68 2.78
N VAL A 17 -7.81 -2.86 2.78
CA VAL A 17 -8.08 -1.98 1.65
C VAL A 17 -6.89 -1.02 1.49
N MET A 18 -6.49 -0.35 2.57
CA MET A 18 -5.40 0.62 2.53
C MET A 18 -4.05 0.03 2.11
N SER A 19 -3.77 -1.24 2.38
CA SER A 19 -2.50 -1.89 1.98
C SER A 19 -2.38 -2.10 0.46
N THR A 20 -3.51 -2.23 -0.24
CA THR A 20 -3.53 -2.56 -1.68
C THR A 20 -4.09 -1.45 -2.56
N PHE A 21 -4.80 -0.48 -1.97
CA PHE A 21 -5.59 0.51 -2.69
C PHE A 21 -4.76 1.35 -3.67
N SER A 22 -3.47 1.63 -3.40
CA SER A 22 -2.62 2.40 -4.32
C SER A 22 -2.45 1.74 -5.69
N LEU A 23 -2.35 0.41 -5.76
CA LEU A 23 -2.29 -0.30 -7.05
C LEU A 23 -3.62 -0.20 -7.80
N PHE A 24 -4.74 -0.35 -7.11
CA PHE A 24 -6.06 -0.22 -7.73
C PHE A 24 -6.32 1.20 -8.22
N ALA A 25 -5.96 2.21 -7.43
CA ALA A 25 -6.07 3.60 -7.83
C ALA A 25 -5.24 3.88 -9.09
N MET A 26 -3.98 3.42 -9.13
CA MET A 26 -3.13 3.55 -10.32
C MET A 26 -3.72 2.81 -11.53
N ALA A 27 -4.27 1.61 -11.35
CA ALA A 27 -4.89 0.86 -12.44
C ALA A 27 -6.13 1.58 -13.01
N VAL A 28 -6.97 2.16 -12.14
CA VAL A 28 -8.17 2.92 -12.55
C VAL A 28 -7.78 4.23 -13.25
N LEU A 29 -6.74 4.91 -12.77
CA LEU A 29 -6.27 6.18 -13.34
C LEU A 29 -5.21 5.99 -14.43
N ALA A 30 -4.92 4.76 -14.85
CA ALA A 30 -3.76 4.47 -15.70
C ALA A 30 -3.70 5.28 -16.99
N SER A 31 -4.84 5.40 -17.71
CA SER A 31 -4.90 6.19 -18.94
C SER A 31 -4.62 7.67 -18.69
N ALA A 32 -5.24 8.27 -17.65
CA ALA A 32 -5.01 9.67 -17.30
C ALA A 32 -3.55 9.90 -16.88
N MET A 33 -2.96 9.01 -16.07
CA MET A 33 -1.56 9.11 -15.67
C MET A 33 -0.59 8.96 -16.85
N ILE A 34 -0.92 8.13 -17.83
CA ILE A 34 -0.12 7.95 -19.05
C ILE A 34 -0.10 9.24 -19.87
N ASP A 35 -1.27 9.83 -20.06
CA ASP A 35 -1.44 11.05 -20.86
C ASP A 35 -0.82 12.26 -20.13
N ASP A 36 -1.06 12.41 -18.82
CA ASP A 36 -0.57 13.54 -18.01
C ASP A 36 0.96 13.51 -17.81
N LEU A 37 1.55 12.32 -17.70
CA LEU A 37 2.99 12.14 -17.47
C LEU A 37 3.78 11.88 -18.76
N GLU A 38 3.10 11.79 -19.90
CA GLU A 38 3.67 11.49 -21.22
C GLU A 38 4.54 10.21 -21.24
N ILE A 39 4.09 9.16 -20.53
CA ILE A 39 4.82 7.89 -20.39
C ILE A 39 4.23 6.76 -21.23
N SER A 40 4.96 5.65 -21.38
CA SER A 40 4.42 4.45 -22.01
C SER A 40 3.60 3.59 -21.02
N ARG A 41 2.67 2.79 -21.55
CA ARG A 41 1.97 1.73 -20.79
C ARG A 41 2.94 0.76 -20.11
N ALA A 42 4.05 0.43 -20.77
CA ALA A 42 5.06 -0.47 -20.24
C ALA A 42 5.78 0.15 -19.03
N THR A 43 6.06 1.45 -19.06
CA THR A 43 6.67 2.19 -17.95
C THR A 43 5.75 2.17 -16.73
N LEU A 44 4.46 2.50 -16.90
CA LEU A 44 3.50 2.45 -15.79
C LEU A 44 3.35 1.03 -15.22
N GLY A 45 3.29 0.02 -16.10
CA GLY A 45 3.26 -1.39 -15.70
C GLY A 45 4.49 -1.81 -14.90
N LEU A 46 5.70 -1.36 -15.29
CA LEU A 46 6.94 -1.63 -14.56
C LEU A 46 6.90 -1.03 -13.15
N VAL A 47 6.39 0.19 -13.01
CA VAL A 47 6.24 0.86 -11.71
C VAL A 47 5.22 0.13 -10.83
N GLY A 48 4.13 -0.38 -11.41
CA GLY A 48 3.21 -1.30 -10.72
C GLY A 48 3.90 -2.60 -10.26
N ALA A 49 4.73 -3.20 -11.11
CA ALA A 49 5.49 -4.40 -10.74
C ALA A 49 6.48 -4.15 -9.61
N LEU A 50 7.09 -2.96 -9.54
CA LEU A 50 7.97 -2.58 -8.43
C LEU A 50 7.24 -2.53 -7.09
N ASN A 51 5.98 -2.07 -7.05
CA ASN A 51 5.15 -2.11 -5.85
C ASN A 51 5.01 -3.54 -5.31
N THR A 52 4.56 -4.45 -6.16
CA THR A 52 4.35 -5.86 -5.78
C THR A 52 5.66 -6.57 -5.47
N GLY A 53 6.71 -6.31 -6.25
CA GLY A 53 8.04 -6.88 -6.03
C GLY A 53 8.63 -6.46 -4.68
N LEU A 54 8.51 -5.17 -4.33
CA LEU A 54 8.96 -4.69 -3.02
C LEU A 54 8.08 -5.23 -1.89
N GLY A 55 6.77 -5.33 -2.08
CA GLY A 55 5.86 -5.97 -1.13
C GLY A 55 6.24 -7.42 -0.85
N ALA A 56 6.53 -8.20 -1.89
CA ALA A 56 7.01 -9.56 -1.76
C ALA A 56 8.36 -9.65 -1.03
N LEU A 57 9.29 -8.74 -1.34
CA LEU A 57 10.61 -8.70 -0.70
C LEU A 57 10.53 -8.32 0.79
N THR A 58 9.60 -7.44 1.15
CA THR A 58 9.47 -6.92 2.52
C THR A 58 8.57 -7.77 3.40
N ALA A 59 7.66 -8.57 2.82
CA ALA A 59 6.69 -9.38 3.56
C ALA A 59 7.29 -10.24 4.71
N PRO A 60 8.42 -10.97 4.55
CA PRO A 60 9.00 -11.74 5.65
C PRO A 60 9.49 -10.88 6.80
N ALA A 61 10.11 -9.73 6.51
CA ALA A 61 10.62 -8.81 7.52
C ALA A 61 9.47 -8.11 8.25
N THR A 62 8.45 -7.64 7.52
CA THR A 62 7.26 -7.02 8.11
C THR A 62 6.43 -8.01 8.91
N GLY A 63 6.45 -9.30 8.55
CA GLY A 63 5.84 -10.37 9.35
C GLY A 63 6.51 -10.56 10.70
N ARG A 64 7.83 -10.76 10.71
CA ARG A 64 8.60 -10.84 11.97
C ARG A 64 8.44 -9.57 12.81
N LEU A 65 8.36 -8.41 12.18
CA LEU A 65 8.13 -7.15 12.87
C LEU A 65 6.74 -7.12 13.52
N ALA A 66 5.70 -7.55 12.81
CA ALA A 66 4.33 -7.64 13.34
C ALA A 66 4.25 -8.51 14.59
N ASP A 67 4.94 -9.66 14.59
CA ASP A 67 5.01 -10.58 15.74
C ASP A 67 5.60 -9.92 17.00
N VAL A 68 6.56 -9.00 16.83
CA VAL A 68 7.27 -8.36 17.96
C VAL A 68 6.57 -7.08 18.43
N ILE A 69 6.01 -6.28 17.53
CA ILE A 69 5.36 -5.01 17.90
C ILE A 69 3.89 -5.17 18.28
N GLY A 70 3.30 -6.34 17.97
CA GLY A 70 1.91 -6.68 18.22
C GLY A 70 0.93 -6.11 17.19
N PRO A 71 -0.28 -6.67 17.13
CA PRO A 71 -1.23 -6.44 16.03
C PRO A 71 -1.67 -4.98 15.89
N ARG A 72 -1.91 -4.27 17.00
CA ARG A 72 -2.33 -2.87 16.97
C ARG A 72 -1.30 -1.97 16.26
N ARG A 73 -0.01 -2.15 16.59
CA ARG A 73 1.05 -1.32 16.01
C ARG A 73 1.34 -1.73 14.57
N ALA A 74 1.24 -3.02 14.26
CA ALA A 74 1.37 -3.54 12.90
C ALA A 74 0.31 -2.92 11.96
N VAL A 75 -0.96 -2.92 12.37
CA VAL A 75 -2.05 -2.30 11.59
C VAL A 75 -1.84 -0.81 11.39
N LEU A 76 -1.46 -0.07 12.44
CA LEU A 76 -1.16 1.36 12.31
C LEU A 76 0.03 1.61 11.37
N GLY A 77 1.05 0.75 11.40
CA GLY A 77 2.18 0.77 10.47
C GLY A 77 1.72 0.61 9.03
N THR A 78 0.95 -0.44 8.73
CA THR A 78 0.38 -0.67 7.39
C THR A 78 -0.42 0.54 6.90
N MET A 79 -1.30 1.08 7.74
CA MET A 79 -2.09 2.27 7.38
C MET A 79 -1.22 3.51 7.18
N ALA A 80 -0.16 3.70 7.96
CA ALA A 80 0.76 4.81 7.80
C ALA A 80 1.50 4.74 6.45
N PHE A 81 2.09 3.59 6.11
CA PHE A 81 2.76 3.41 4.82
C PHE A 81 1.79 3.56 3.64
N GLY A 82 0.57 3.00 3.74
CA GLY A 82 -0.46 3.16 2.72
C GLY A 82 -0.86 4.62 2.53
N THR A 83 -1.08 5.35 3.63
CA THR A 83 -1.44 6.78 3.61
C THR A 83 -0.33 7.63 3.01
N VAL A 84 0.92 7.43 3.43
CA VAL A 84 2.06 8.19 2.89
C VAL A 84 2.22 7.90 1.40
N GLY A 85 2.13 6.64 0.97
CA GLY A 85 2.18 6.27 -0.44
C GLY A 85 1.08 6.97 -1.25
N MET A 86 -0.15 6.99 -0.75
CA MET A 86 -1.27 7.71 -1.39
C MET A 86 -1.06 9.21 -1.46
N LEU A 87 -0.57 9.85 -0.40
CA LEU A 87 -0.31 11.29 -0.39
C LEU A 87 0.77 11.67 -1.40
N VAL A 88 1.86 10.91 -1.47
CA VAL A 88 2.92 11.12 -2.46
C VAL A 88 2.38 10.91 -3.88
N MET A 89 1.54 9.89 -4.10
CA MET A 89 0.91 9.65 -5.40
C MET A 89 -0.02 10.80 -5.81
N GLY A 90 -0.78 11.36 -4.86
CA GLY A 90 -1.74 12.45 -5.12
C GLY A 90 -1.10 13.78 -5.51
N VAL A 91 0.19 13.98 -5.21
CA VAL A 91 0.97 15.17 -5.60
C VAL A 91 2.04 14.86 -6.66
N ALA A 92 2.04 13.65 -7.22
CA ALA A 92 3.05 13.22 -8.17
C ALA A 92 2.91 13.98 -9.50
N SER A 93 3.94 14.72 -9.89
CA SER A 93 4.02 15.45 -11.16
C SER A 93 4.93 14.79 -12.19
N ASN A 94 5.56 13.68 -11.84
CA ASN A 94 6.47 12.93 -12.70
C ASN A 94 6.51 11.45 -12.29
N ILE A 95 7.03 10.61 -13.18
CA ILE A 95 7.09 9.15 -12.99
C ILE A 95 7.91 8.72 -11.77
N TRP A 96 8.93 9.49 -11.38
CA TRP A 96 9.79 9.15 -10.24
C TRP A 96 9.03 9.30 -8.91
N LEU A 97 8.18 10.32 -8.80
CA LEU A 97 7.29 10.47 -7.64
C LEU A 97 6.23 9.37 -7.59
N VAL A 98 5.69 8.95 -8.74
CA VAL A 98 4.80 7.78 -8.79
C VAL A 98 5.54 6.51 -8.36
N ALA A 99 6.77 6.31 -8.83
CA ALA A 99 7.59 5.17 -8.41
C ALA A 99 7.87 5.18 -6.91
N LEU A 100 8.26 6.33 -6.35
CA LEU A 100 8.47 6.48 -4.90
C LEU A 100 7.18 6.17 -4.12
N ALA A 101 6.04 6.73 -4.55
CA ALA A 101 4.73 6.48 -3.94
C ALA A 101 4.39 4.99 -3.94
N LEU A 102 4.61 4.31 -5.06
CA LEU A 102 4.34 2.89 -5.22
C LEU A 102 5.36 2.00 -4.50
N LEU A 103 6.60 2.42 -4.31
CA LEU A 103 7.55 1.71 -3.43
C LEU A 103 7.10 1.81 -1.96
N ILE A 104 6.74 3.01 -1.49
CA ILE A 104 6.24 3.20 -0.12
C ILE A 104 4.97 2.37 0.12
N ALA A 105 4.01 2.43 -0.82
CA ALA A 105 2.79 1.63 -0.75
C ALA A 105 3.06 0.12 -0.88
N GLY A 106 4.16 -0.28 -1.53
CA GLY A 106 4.56 -1.69 -1.67
C GLY A 106 4.89 -2.31 -0.30
N ILE A 107 5.51 -1.54 0.58
CA ILE A 107 5.76 -1.96 1.97
C ILE A 107 4.41 -2.21 2.69
N ALA A 108 3.44 -1.31 2.54
CA ALA A 108 2.10 -1.51 3.11
C ALA A 108 1.45 -2.79 2.56
N GLN A 109 1.57 -3.04 1.26
CA GLN A 109 1.04 -4.25 0.62
C GLN A 109 1.66 -5.53 1.21
N GLY A 110 2.99 -5.59 1.37
CA GLY A 110 3.68 -6.73 1.97
C GLY A 110 3.32 -6.94 3.45
N TRP A 111 3.04 -5.86 4.17
CA TRP A 111 2.71 -5.88 5.59
C TRP A 111 1.23 -6.14 5.88
N GLY A 112 0.31 -5.88 4.95
CA GLY A 112 -1.13 -6.00 5.17
C GLY A 112 -1.52 -7.32 5.84
N ASN A 113 -1.18 -8.45 5.20
CA ASN A 113 -1.51 -9.80 5.69
C ASN A 113 -0.90 -10.09 7.08
N PRO A 114 0.42 -9.91 7.29
CA PRO A 114 0.96 -10.11 8.63
C PRO A 114 0.35 -9.20 9.70
N ALA A 115 0.04 -7.95 9.39
CA ALA A 115 -0.51 -7.02 10.37
C ALA A 115 -1.92 -7.41 10.85
N CYS A 116 -2.75 -7.96 9.96
CA CYS A 116 -4.12 -8.37 10.29
C CYS A 116 -4.23 -9.80 10.84
N ASN A 117 -3.18 -10.62 10.69
CA ASN A 117 -3.15 -12.02 11.11
C ASN A 117 -2.32 -12.28 12.38
N ALA A 118 -1.62 -11.26 12.89
CA ALA A 118 -0.81 -11.32 14.12
C ALA A 118 -1.65 -11.27 15.41
#